data_AF-A0A4Q2UTF6-F1
#
_entry.id   AF-A0A4Q2UTF6-F1
#
_cell.length_a   1.000
_cell.length_b   1.000
_cell.length_c   1.000
_cell.angle_alpha   90.00
_cell.angle_beta   90.00
_cell.angle_gamma   90.00
#
_symmetry.space_group_name_H-M   'P 1'
#
loop_
_entity.id
_entity.type
_entity.pdbx_description
1 polymer ?
#
loop_
_entity_poly.entity_id
_entity_poly.type
_entity_poly.pdbx_seq_one_letter_code
_entity_poly.pdbx_strand_id
1 'polypeptide(L)'
;FGAQLIDHGMKPSTKSDATHSFFVGILEKVRDVLRPRMPAGTQSFQSFEDLGNRFSGLKVHESSPELLDVPVIERPKNAQGDDTIYEAEPQTSLEDALVAYTIMVNDLNQIRSYIEWIWSNYRDGYFDLANAAVATNTGINLARNLIDQVLPIFKDHGGACTILEKFFFICARRDGFSEDDILSWGPAGKNEDIYEVADKTYLNASLLLDRLARVLPPNHLPIYKEGMFGMYDPQSDRTSKKGQAKFKEDLIILSEFFTEAVTLARLVPNYPVEDEFIRGIRELDTTGNIPFHLVYATQILLDVHHIIRDRASNALDSLLKHTTAMDDELSSHIEFHENLKIENWPASNERALREFKQSLQWFTQDP
;
A
#
# COMPACT_ATOMS: atom_id res chain seq x y z
N PHE A 1 -33.77 -27.66 12.27
CA PHE A 1 -33.57 -27.35 10.84
C PHE A 1 -34.45 -28.21 9.94
N GLY A 2 -34.33 -29.55 9.94
CA GLY A 2 -35.22 -30.44 9.16
C GLY A 2 -36.72 -30.23 9.40
N ALA A 3 -37.14 -29.98 10.64
CA ALA A 3 -38.55 -29.67 10.96
C ALA A 3 -39.04 -28.31 10.40
N GLN A 4 -38.14 -27.34 10.21
CA GLN A 4 -38.47 -26.00 9.65
C GLN A 4 -38.50 -26.01 8.11
N LEU A 5 -37.79 -26.94 7.46
CA LEU A 5 -37.84 -27.16 6.00
C LEU A 5 -39.19 -27.73 5.53
N ILE A 6 -39.85 -28.51 6.40
CA ILE A 6 -41.18 -29.08 6.15
C ILE A 6 -42.26 -27.99 6.13
N ASP A 7 -42.15 -26.99 7.01
CA ASP A 7 -43.05 -25.82 7.06
C ASP A 7 -42.97 -24.95 5.80
N HIS A 8 -41.85 -25.01 5.07
CA HIS A 8 -41.64 -24.30 3.80
C HIS A 8 -41.77 -25.20 2.56
N GLY A 9 -42.36 -26.39 2.69
CA GLY A 9 -42.71 -27.26 1.56
C GLY A 9 -41.54 -28.01 0.91
N MET A 10 -40.35 -28.00 1.50
CA MET A 10 -39.20 -28.76 1.00
C MET A 10 -39.11 -30.14 1.65
N LYS A 11 -38.86 -31.17 0.82
CA LYS A 11 -38.64 -32.55 1.29
C LYS A 11 -37.26 -32.65 1.97
N PRO A 12 -37.17 -33.08 3.24
CA PRO A 12 -35.89 -33.26 3.91
C PRO A 12 -35.02 -34.27 3.17
N SER A 13 -33.78 -33.90 2.88
CA SER A 13 -32.77 -34.82 2.36
C SER A 13 -32.10 -35.52 3.54
N THR A 14 -32.36 -36.82 3.69
CA THR A 14 -31.77 -37.66 4.75
C THR A 14 -30.24 -37.63 4.71
N LYS A 15 -29.65 -37.41 3.53
CA LYS A 15 -28.21 -37.27 3.33
C LYS A 15 -27.70 -35.92 3.83
N SER A 16 -28.45 -34.83 3.61
CA SER A 16 -28.12 -33.49 4.11
C SER A 16 -28.21 -33.42 5.64
N ASP A 17 -29.24 -34.05 6.22
CA ASP A 17 -29.41 -34.10 7.68
C ASP A 17 -28.30 -34.93 8.34
N ALA A 18 -27.82 -35.99 7.70
CA ALA A 18 -26.67 -36.76 8.17
C ALA A 18 -25.36 -35.94 8.16
N THR A 19 -25.10 -35.19 7.09
CA THR A 19 -23.93 -34.29 7.00
C THR A 19 -24.00 -33.16 8.01
N HIS A 20 -25.19 -32.56 8.18
CA HIS A 20 -25.40 -31.50 9.17
C HIS A 20 -25.25 -32.03 10.60
N SER A 21 -25.78 -33.23 10.89
CA SER A 21 -25.62 -33.89 12.19
C SER A 21 -24.14 -34.23 12.48
N PHE A 22 -23.37 -34.61 11.46
CA PHE A 22 -21.93 -34.80 11.59
C PHE A 22 -21.21 -33.48 11.92
N PHE A 23 -21.53 -32.39 11.23
CA PHE A 23 -20.97 -31.07 11.52
C PHE A 23 -21.34 -30.56 12.92
N VAL A 24 -22.60 -30.73 13.34
CA VAL A 24 -23.04 -30.40 14.70
C VAL A 24 -22.28 -31.24 15.72
N GLY A 25 -22.09 -32.54 15.48
CA GLY A 25 -21.30 -33.40 16.35
C GLY A 25 -19.83 -32.98 16.48
N ILE A 26 -19.23 -32.44 15.41
CA ILE A 26 -17.89 -31.83 15.48
C ILE A 26 -17.90 -30.56 16.33
N LEU A 27 -18.86 -29.65 16.11
CA LEU A 27 -18.96 -28.41 16.87
C LEU A 27 -19.22 -28.66 18.37
N GLU A 28 -20.01 -29.68 18.70
CA GLU A 28 -20.22 -30.08 20.09
C GLU A 28 -18.96 -30.65 20.74
N LYS A 29 -18.19 -31.46 20.01
CA LYS A 29 -16.88 -31.95 20.48
C LYS A 29 -15.89 -30.81 20.68
N VAL A 30 -15.82 -29.86 19.74
CA VAL A 30 -14.97 -28.67 19.87
C VAL A 30 -15.39 -27.84 21.09
N ARG A 31 -16.69 -27.61 21.30
CA ARG A 31 -17.22 -26.94 22.49
C ARG A 31 -16.82 -27.67 23.78
N ASP A 32 -16.93 -28.99 23.82
CA ASP A 32 -16.62 -29.77 25.02
C ASP A 32 -15.11 -29.77 25.32
N VAL A 33 -14.25 -29.77 24.29
CA VAL A 33 -12.79 -29.61 24.42
C VAL A 33 -12.41 -28.21 24.91
N LEU A 34 -13.13 -27.18 24.45
CA LEU A 34 -12.87 -25.80 24.84
C LEU A 34 -13.52 -25.40 26.18
N ARG A 35 -14.49 -26.19 26.68
CA ARG A 35 -15.24 -25.93 27.92
C ARG A 35 -14.33 -25.65 29.15
N PRO A 36 -13.21 -26.34 29.39
CA PRO A 36 -12.31 -26.05 30.51
C PRO A 36 -11.54 -24.73 30.37
N ARG A 37 -11.52 -24.14 29.17
CA ARG A 37 -10.82 -22.89 28.84
C ARG A 37 -11.78 -21.72 28.63
N MET A 38 -13.09 -21.96 28.68
CA MET A 38 -14.09 -20.89 28.71
C MET A 38 -14.08 -20.25 30.10
N PRO A 39 -13.99 -18.91 30.20
CA PRO A 39 -14.01 -18.24 31.50
C PRO A 39 -15.32 -18.56 32.24
N ALA A 40 -15.20 -18.94 33.50
CA ALA A 40 -16.36 -19.19 34.35
C ALA A 40 -17.05 -17.87 34.65
N GLY A 41 -18.13 -17.59 33.91
CA GLY A 41 -19.04 -16.48 34.17
C GLY A 41 -18.85 -15.31 33.22
N THR A 42 -19.56 -15.34 32.09
CA THR A 42 -19.91 -14.10 31.39
C THR A 42 -21.07 -13.47 32.14
N GLN A 43 -20.79 -12.55 33.07
CA GLN A 43 -21.81 -11.64 33.56
C GLN A 43 -22.25 -10.73 32.41
N SER A 44 -23.57 -10.59 32.20
CA SER A 44 -24.09 -9.59 31.27
C SER A 44 -23.95 -8.21 31.90
N PHE A 45 -23.14 -7.33 31.32
CA PHE A 45 -22.99 -5.95 31.82
C PHE A 45 -23.78 -4.96 30.95
N GLN A 46 -24.43 -4.01 31.61
CA GLN A 46 -25.46 -3.11 31.06
C GLN A 46 -24.98 -1.66 30.82
N SER A 47 -23.69 -1.31 30.84
CA SER A 47 -23.27 0.07 30.55
C SER A 47 -21.91 0.20 29.85
N PHE A 48 -21.75 1.34 29.15
CA PHE A 48 -20.64 1.69 28.26
C PHE A 48 -19.37 2.18 28.98
N GLU A 49 -19.38 2.34 30.30
CA GLU A 49 -18.24 2.88 31.06
C GLU A 49 -17.19 1.83 31.47
N ASP A 50 -17.42 0.54 31.14
CA ASP A 50 -16.52 -0.58 31.48
C ASP A 50 -15.65 -1.05 30.28
N LEU A 51 -15.49 -0.21 29.25
CA LEU A 51 -14.71 -0.50 28.04
C LEU A 51 -13.18 -0.38 28.23
N GLY A 52 -12.66 -0.71 29.42
CA GLY A 52 -11.24 -0.89 29.65
C GLY A 52 -10.69 -2.01 28.76
N ASN A 53 -9.53 -1.79 28.13
CA ASN A 53 -8.85 -2.63 27.12
C ASN A 53 -9.53 -4.00 26.88
N ARG A 54 -10.41 -4.03 25.87
CA ARG A 54 -11.16 -5.21 25.37
C ARG A 54 -10.27 -6.38 24.91
N PHE A 55 -8.95 -6.19 24.87
CA PHE A 55 -7.95 -7.21 24.60
C PHE A 55 -7.07 -7.55 25.82
N SER A 56 -7.32 -6.97 26.99
CA SER A 56 -6.53 -7.22 28.22
C SER A 56 -6.59 -8.67 28.70
N GLY A 57 -7.66 -9.39 28.38
CA GLY A 57 -7.78 -10.84 28.62
C GLY A 57 -7.22 -11.72 27.49
N LEU A 58 -6.93 -11.15 26.32
CA LEU A 58 -6.36 -11.85 25.17
C LEU A 58 -4.84 -11.86 25.30
N LYS A 59 -4.33 -12.88 26.00
CA LYS A 59 -2.92 -13.24 25.89
C LYS A 59 -2.67 -13.77 24.48
N VAL A 60 -1.84 -13.08 23.69
CA VAL A 60 -1.29 -13.63 22.44
C VAL A 60 -0.48 -14.87 22.84
N HIS A 61 -1.01 -16.05 22.53
CA HIS A 61 -0.25 -17.28 22.64
C HIS A 61 0.49 -17.42 21.31
N GLU A 62 1.82 -17.21 21.31
CA GLU A 62 2.64 -17.86 20.30
C GLU A 62 2.31 -19.35 20.33
N SER A 63 2.14 -19.97 19.16
CA SER A 63 1.76 -21.37 19.01
C SER A 63 2.58 -22.24 19.97
N SER A 64 1.94 -22.72 21.04
CA SER A 64 2.59 -23.60 22.02
C SER A 64 3.12 -24.84 21.28
N PRO A 65 4.31 -25.36 21.63
CA PRO A 65 4.80 -26.65 21.12
C PRO A 65 3.78 -27.78 21.29
N GLU A 66 2.82 -27.65 22.22
CA GLU A 66 1.75 -28.61 22.48
C GLU A 66 0.68 -28.65 21.37
N LEU A 67 0.57 -27.63 20.51
CA LEU A 67 -0.28 -27.66 19.30
C LEU A 67 0.34 -28.49 18.17
N LEU A 68 1.63 -28.86 18.27
CA LEU A 68 2.27 -29.81 17.34
C LEU A 68 1.89 -31.27 17.66
N ASP A 69 1.38 -31.53 18.87
CA ASP A 69 0.95 -32.85 19.36
C ASP A 69 -0.57 -33.05 19.29
N VAL A 70 -1.29 -32.22 18.52
CA VAL A 70 -2.68 -32.53 18.17
C VAL A 70 -2.63 -33.82 17.35
N PRO A 71 -3.41 -34.87 17.71
CA PRO A 71 -3.44 -36.09 16.93
C PRO A 71 -3.79 -35.70 15.49
N VAL A 72 -2.87 -35.99 14.57
CA VAL A 72 -3.09 -35.81 13.14
C VAL A 72 -4.42 -36.48 12.84
N ILE A 73 -5.43 -35.67 12.52
CA ILE A 73 -6.71 -36.20 12.05
C ILE A 73 -6.32 -36.96 10.79
N GLU A 74 -6.37 -38.31 10.85
CA GLU A 74 -6.10 -39.12 9.68
C GLU A 74 -6.97 -38.59 8.56
N ARG A 75 -6.33 -38.15 7.46
CA ARG A 75 -7.08 -37.77 6.25
C ARG A 75 -8.02 -38.93 5.92
N PRO A 76 -9.26 -38.65 5.50
CA PRO A 76 -10.19 -39.70 5.08
C PRO A 76 -9.46 -40.67 4.16
N LYS A 77 -9.44 -41.96 4.52
CA LYS A 77 -8.81 -42.97 3.68
C LYS A 77 -9.56 -42.99 2.36
N ASN A 78 -8.83 -42.94 1.26
CA ASN A 78 -9.40 -43.12 -0.07
C ASN A 78 -10.20 -44.44 -0.11
N ALA A 79 -11.21 -44.48 -0.98
CA ALA A 79 -11.98 -45.70 -1.17
C ALA A 79 -11.08 -46.87 -1.59
N GLN A 80 -11.50 -48.12 -1.33
CA GLN A 80 -10.73 -49.29 -1.76
C GLN A 80 -10.51 -49.25 -3.28
N GLY A 81 -9.24 -49.21 -3.70
CA GLY A 81 -8.84 -49.15 -5.11
C GLY A 81 -8.50 -47.75 -5.63
N ASP A 82 -8.54 -46.71 -4.78
CA ASP A 82 -8.18 -45.34 -5.13
C ASP A 82 -6.83 -44.93 -4.51
N ASP A 83 -5.75 -45.09 -5.28
CA ASP A 83 -4.40 -44.68 -4.91
C ASP A 83 -4.12 -43.18 -5.21
N THR A 84 -5.15 -42.38 -5.52
CA THR A 84 -4.99 -40.97 -5.91
C THR A 84 -4.62 -40.11 -4.70
N ILE A 85 -3.50 -39.39 -4.78
CA ILE A 85 -3.12 -38.41 -3.76
C ILE A 85 -3.87 -37.10 -4.05
N TYR A 86 -4.83 -36.76 -3.19
CA TYR A 86 -5.54 -35.48 -3.28
C TYR A 86 -4.70 -34.37 -2.62
N GLU A 87 -4.18 -33.48 -3.44
CA GLU A 87 -3.52 -32.23 -3.04
C GLU A 87 -4.39 -31.03 -3.45
N ALA A 88 -4.27 -29.91 -2.72
CA ALA A 88 -4.91 -28.68 -3.13
C ALA A 88 -4.29 -28.21 -4.46
N GLU A 89 -5.13 -27.78 -5.40
CA GLU A 89 -4.64 -27.24 -6.68
C GLU A 89 -3.74 -26.04 -6.42
N PRO A 90 -2.50 -26.02 -6.96
CA PRO A 90 -1.61 -24.90 -6.79
C PRO A 90 -2.12 -23.70 -7.60
N GLN A 91 -2.22 -22.54 -6.95
CA GLN A 91 -2.65 -21.27 -7.57
C GLN A 91 -1.59 -20.77 -8.57
N THR A 92 -1.58 -21.36 -9.75
CA THR A 92 -0.55 -21.17 -10.78
C THR A 92 -1.16 -20.86 -12.14
N SER A 93 -2.49 -20.80 -12.24
CA SER A 93 -3.16 -20.45 -13.48
C SER A 93 -3.15 -18.95 -13.70
N LEU A 94 -3.27 -18.55 -14.98
CA LEU A 94 -3.45 -17.13 -15.32
C LEU A 94 -4.71 -16.55 -14.68
N GLU A 95 -5.75 -17.37 -14.49
CA GLU A 95 -6.98 -16.97 -13.81
C GLU A 95 -6.72 -16.66 -12.34
N ASP A 96 -5.95 -17.50 -11.64
CA ASP A 96 -5.54 -17.24 -10.25
C ASP A 96 -4.73 -15.94 -10.13
N ALA A 97 -3.81 -15.70 -11.07
CA ALA A 97 -3.03 -14.47 -11.11
C ALA A 97 -3.91 -13.23 -11.33
N LEU A 98 -4.90 -13.31 -12.23
CA LEU A 98 -5.84 -12.22 -12.45
C LEU A 98 -6.76 -11.99 -11.24
N VAL A 99 -7.21 -13.05 -10.56
CA VAL A 99 -7.99 -12.95 -9.32
C VAL A 99 -7.16 -12.31 -8.21
N ALA A 100 -5.92 -12.77 -8.00
CA ALA A 100 -5.00 -12.20 -7.03
C ALA A 100 -4.73 -10.71 -7.30
N TYR A 101 -4.49 -10.36 -8.57
CA TYR A 101 -4.32 -8.96 -8.98
C TYR A 101 -5.59 -8.13 -8.76
N THR A 102 -6.77 -8.68 -9.04
CA THR A 102 -8.06 -8.00 -8.78
C THR A 102 -8.23 -7.68 -7.30
N ILE A 103 -7.95 -8.64 -6.42
CA ILE A 103 -8.03 -8.44 -4.96
C ILE A 103 -7.02 -7.37 -4.53
N MET A 104 -5.76 -7.52 -4.96
CA MET A 104 -4.70 -6.55 -4.65
C MET A 104 -5.09 -5.13 -5.09
N VAL A 105 -5.52 -4.93 -6.34
CA VAL A 105 -5.88 -3.59 -6.84
C VAL A 105 -7.07 -2.98 -6.09
N ASN A 106 -8.03 -3.80 -5.67
CA ASN A 106 -9.13 -3.29 -4.83
C ASN A 106 -8.62 -2.77 -3.48
N ASP A 107 -7.75 -3.52 -2.82
CA ASP A 107 -7.17 -3.09 -1.53
C ASP A 107 -6.26 -1.86 -1.71
N LEU A 108 -5.43 -1.84 -2.75
CA LEU A 108 -4.57 -0.70 -3.09
C LEU A 108 -5.39 0.57 -3.37
N ASN A 109 -6.54 0.43 -4.06
CA ASN A 109 -7.44 1.55 -4.31
C ASN A 109 -8.14 2.04 -3.03
N GLN A 110 -8.44 1.16 -2.07
CA GLN A 110 -8.97 1.59 -0.76
C GLN A 110 -7.93 2.41 0.02
N ILE A 111 -6.67 1.95 0.04
CA ILE A 111 -5.57 2.70 0.67
C ILE A 111 -5.39 4.05 -0.03
N ARG A 112 -5.39 4.05 -1.38
CA ARG A 112 -5.29 5.26 -2.20
C ARG A 112 -6.38 6.28 -1.85
N SER A 113 -7.65 5.87 -1.84
CA SER A 113 -8.76 6.75 -1.48
C SER A 113 -8.66 7.31 -0.05
N TYR A 114 -8.10 6.54 0.89
CA TYR A 114 -7.87 7.04 2.25
C TYR A 114 -6.75 8.09 2.28
N ILE A 115 -5.67 7.89 1.53
CA ILE A 115 -4.60 8.89 1.37
C ILE A 115 -5.16 10.17 0.71
N GLU A 116 -5.96 10.05 -0.35
CA GLU A 116 -6.61 11.19 -1.00
C GLU A 116 -7.49 11.99 -0.02
N TRP A 117 -8.21 11.30 0.86
CA TRP A 117 -8.99 11.93 1.93
C TRP A 117 -8.09 12.69 2.91
N ILE A 118 -6.96 12.11 3.34
CA ILE A 118 -5.99 12.80 4.22
C ILE A 118 -5.47 14.07 3.57
N TRP A 119 -5.05 14.01 2.30
CA TRP A 119 -4.54 15.18 1.59
C TRP A 119 -5.60 16.24 1.30
N SER A 120 -6.85 15.83 1.09
CA SER A 120 -7.97 16.77 1.00
C SER A 120 -8.18 17.52 2.32
N ASN A 121 -8.07 16.83 3.46
CA ASN A 121 -8.16 17.46 4.78
C ASN A 121 -6.95 18.34 5.11
N TYR A 122 -5.74 17.97 4.68
CA TYR A 122 -4.58 18.84 4.75
C TYR A 122 -4.80 20.12 3.92
N ARG A 123 -5.24 19.98 2.66
CA ARG A 123 -5.58 21.11 1.79
C ARG A 123 -6.57 22.03 2.49
N ASP A 124 -7.61 21.49 3.09
CA ASP A 124 -8.68 22.26 3.72
C ASP A 124 -8.30 22.79 5.14
N GLY A 125 -7.08 22.51 5.61
CA GLY A 125 -6.52 23.04 6.86
C GLY A 125 -6.88 22.25 8.12
N TYR A 126 -7.46 21.06 7.97
CA TYR A 126 -7.83 20.18 9.09
C TYR A 126 -6.68 19.32 9.59
N PHE A 127 -5.74 18.94 8.72
CA PHE A 127 -4.55 18.17 9.07
C PHE A 127 -3.27 18.96 8.82
N ASP A 128 -2.22 18.65 9.59
CA ASP A 128 -0.87 19.16 9.32
C ASP A 128 -0.13 18.34 8.26
N LEU A 129 0.91 18.94 7.71
CA LEU A 129 1.73 18.34 6.65
C LEU A 129 2.44 17.06 7.12
N ALA A 130 2.94 17.04 8.36
CA ALA A 130 3.73 15.92 8.87
C ALA A 130 2.87 14.66 9.00
N ASN A 131 1.64 14.80 9.51
CA ASN A 131 0.66 13.73 9.60
C ASN A 131 0.27 13.22 8.21
N ALA A 132 0.04 14.11 7.25
CA ALA A 132 -0.26 13.72 5.88
C ALA A 132 0.90 12.94 5.22
N ALA A 133 2.13 13.42 5.38
CA ALA A 133 3.32 12.78 4.85
C ALA A 133 3.59 11.41 5.49
N VAL A 134 3.55 11.32 6.82
CA VAL A 134 3.74 10.06 7.56
C VAL A 134 2.66 9.03 7.21
N ALA A 135 1.39 9.45 7.15
CA ALA A 135 0.31 8.56 6.76
C ALA A 135 0.45 8.06 5.32
N THR A 136 0.90 8.92 4.41
CA THR A 136 1.18 8.55 3.01
C THR A 136 2.27 7.49 2.94
N ASN A 137 3.43 7.73 3.57
CA ASN A 137 4.53 6.77 3.56
C ASN A 137 4.13 5.44 4.22
N THR A 138 3.36 5.49 5.31
CA THR A 138 2.80 4.30 5.98
C THR A 138 1.84 3.54 5.08
N GLY A 139 0.97 4.24 4.36
CA GLY A 139 0.03 3.65 3.42
C GLY A 139 0.72 2.98 2.24
N ILE A 140 1.77 3.61 1.67
CA ILE A 140 2.57 3.01 0.60
C ILE A 140 3.32 1.77 1.12
N ASN A 141 3.86 1.80 2.34
CA ASN A 141 4.51 0.63 2.93
C ASN A 141 3.51 -0.52 3.17
N LEU A 142 2.30 -0.23 3.67
CA LEU A 142 1.24 -1.24 3.78
C LEU A 142 0.91 -1.85 2.40
N ALA A 143 0.73 -1.01 1.39
CA ALA A 143 0.49 -1.43 0.01
C ALA A 143 1.63 -2.32 -0.52
N ARG A 144 2.88 -1.97 -0.26
CA ARG A 144 4.05 -2.78 -0.63
C ARG A 144 4.00 -4.17 -0.03
N ASN A 145 3.66 -4.30 1.26
CA ASN A 145 3.52 -5.60 1.90
C ASN A 145 2.41 -6.46 1.26
N LEU A 146 1.32 -5.85 0.78
CA LEU A 146 0.27 -6.56 0.03
C LEU A 146 0.78 -6.99 -1.36
N ILE A 147 1.50 -6.12 -2.06
CA ILE A 147 2.11 -6.39 -3.36
C ILE A 147 3.09 -7.57 -3.25
N ASP A 148 4.01 -7.54 -2.28
CA ASP A 148 5.05 -8.55 -2.11
C ASP A 148 4.49 -9.96 -1.84
N GLN A 149 3.29 -10.06 -1.24
CA GLN A 149 2.60 -11.34 -1.04
C GLN A 149 2.09 -11.97 -2.34
N VAL A 150 1.71 -11.17 -3.33
CA VAL A 150 1.12 -11.67 -4.59
C VAL A 150 2.10 -11.70 -5.76
N LEU A 151 3.20 -10.96 -5.70
CA LEU A 151 4.25 -10.95 -6.73
C LEU A 151 4.72 -12.36 -7.16
N PRO A 152 4.91 -13.35 -6.25
CA PRO A 152 5.33 -14.69 -6.64
C PRO A 152 4.36 -15.36 -7.62
N ILE A 153 3.05 -15.13 -7.49
CA ILE A 153 2.01 -15.69 -8.37
C ILE A 153 2.18 -15.15 -9.79
N PHE A 154 2.63 -13.89 -9.94
CA PHE A 154 2.75 -13.24 -11.25
C PHE A 154 4.00 -13.66 -12.02
N LYS A 155 4.99 -14.26 -11.34
CA LYS A 155 6.31 -14.56 -11.93
C LYS A 155 6.21 -15.45 -13.17
N ASP A 156 5.38 -16.48 -13.11
CA ASP A 156 5.20 -17.45 -14.20
C ASP A 156 4.31 -16.90 -15.34
N HIS A 157 3.76 -15.70 -15.17
CA HIS A 157 2.88 -15.01 -16.13
C HIS A 157 3.47 -13.71 -16.68
N GLY A 158 4.79 -13.54 -16.59
CA GLY A 158 5.48 -12.36 -17.13
C GLY A 158 5.58 -11.19 -16.16
N GLY A 159 5.28 -11.40 -14.87
CA GLY A 159 5.42 -10.41 -13.81
C GLY A 159 4.23 -9.45 -13.68
N ALA A 160 4.32 -8.56 -12.69
CA ALA A 160 3.23 -7.68 -12.29
C ALA A 160 2.75 -6.73 -13.40
N CYS A 161 3.68 -6.15 -14.17
CA CYS A 161 3.33 -5.24 -15.27
C CYS A 161 2.56 -5.96 -16.40
N THR A 162 2.93 -7.20 -16.72
CA THR A 162 2.21 -8.01 -17.73
C THR A 162 0.79 -8.35 -17.25
N ILE A 163 0.63 -8.69 -15.97
CA ILE A 163 -0.68 -8.94 -15.37
C ILE A 163 -1.52 -7.65 -15.32
N LEU A 164 -0.91 -6.51 -14.99
CA LEU A 164 -1.54 -5.19 -15.03
C LEU A 164 -2.12 -4.89 -16.41
N GLU A 165 -1.36 -5.09 -17.49
CA GLU A 165 -1.82 -4.84 -18.87
C GLU A 165 -3.04 -5.70 -19.22
N LYS A 166 -3.01 -6.98 -18.86
CA LYS A 166 -4.14 -7.90 -19.05
C LYS A 166 -5.35 -7.49 -18.22
N PHE A 167 -5.15 -7.09 -16.96
CA PHE A 167 -6.23 -6.64 -16.09
C PHE A 167 -6.87 -5.35 -16.60
N PHE A 168 -6.07 -4.40 -17.06
CA PHE A 168 -6.55 -3.19 -17.73
C PHE A 168 -7.41 -3.53 -18.95
N PHE A 169 -6.92 -4.43 -19.82
CA PHE A 169 -7.67 -4.86 -21.00
C PHE A 169 -9.04 -5.44 -20.61
N ILE A 170 -9.09 -6.31 -19.61
CA ILE A 170 -10.34 -6.90 -19.09
C ILE A 170 -11.28 -5.82 -18.56
N CYS A 171 -10.77 -4.88 -17.75
CA CYS A 171 -11.56 -3.78 -17.21
C CYS A 171 -12.13 -2.89 -18.32
N ALA A 172 -11.32 -2.52 -19.31
CA ALA A 172 -11.76 -1.69 -20.42
C ALA A 172 -12.79 -2.41 -21.31
N ARG A 173 -12.63 -3.71 -21.57
CA ARG A 173 -13.64 -4.50 -22.29
C ARG A 173 -14.96 -4.58 -21.54
N ARG A 174 -14.91 -4.78 -20.21
CA ARG A 174 -16.10 -4.77 -19.34
C ARG A 174 -16.82 -3.43 -19.39
N ASP A 175 -16.07 -2.33 -19.42
CA ASP A 175 -16.61 -0.97 -19.44
C ASP A 175 -17.10 -0.54 -20.84
N GLY A 176 -17.01 -1.43 -21.84
CA GLY A 176 -17.65 -1.28 -23.16
C GLY A 176 -16.73 -0.78 -24.28
N PHE A 177 -15.43 -0.63 -24.02
CA PHE A 177 -14.48 -0.17 -25.04
C PHE A 177 -14.20 -1.25 -26.10
N SER A 178 -14.03 -0.84 -27.36
CA SER A 178 -13.61 -1.75 -28.43
C SER A 178 -12.15 -2.14 -28.28
N GLU A 179 -11.75 -3.25 -28.87
CA GLU A 179 -10.35 -3.68 -28.86
C GLU A 179 -9.43 -2.64 -29.54
N ASP A 180 -9.89 -2.02 -30.63
CA ASP A 180 -9.17 -0.94 -31.30
C ASP A 180 -8.98 0.29 -30.40
N ASP A 181 -10.00 0.65 -29.61
CA ASP A 181 -9.88 1.75 -28.65
C ASP A 181 -8.79 1.44 -27.60
N ILE A 182 -8.82 0.24 -27.04
CA ILE A 182 -7.89 -0.21 -25.99
C ILE A 182 -6.46 -0.28 -26.51
N LEU A 183 -6.24 -0.88 -27.68
CA LEU A 183 -4.92 -1.00 -28.31
C LEU A 183 -4.39 0.37 -28.77
N SER A 184 -5.27 1.32 -29.05
CA SER A 184 -4.86 2.69 -29.36
C SER A 184 -4.44 3.48 -28.13
N TRP A 185 -4.81 3.04 -26.91
CA TRP A 185 -4.52 3.79 -25.69
C TRP A 185 -3.01 3.96 -25.46
N GLY A 186 -2.64 5.18 -25.09
CA GLY A 186 -1.27 5.63 -24.96
C GLY A 186 -1.16 7.11 -25.37
N PRO A 187 0.07 7.65 -25.46
CA PRO A 187 0.30 9.07 -25.77
C PRO A 187 -0.32 9.56 -27.09
N ALA A 188 -0.68 8.65 -27.99
CA ALA A 188 -1.28 8.94 -29.30
C ALA A 188 -2.73 8.42 -29.46
N GLY A 189 -3.33 7.87 -28.41
CA GLY A 189 -4.64 7.21 -28.46
C GLY A 189 -5.80 8.19 -28.57
N LYS A 190 -6.77 7.92 -29.45
CA LYS A 190 -7.85 8.88 -29.74
C LYS A 190 -8.99 8.85 -28.72
N ASN A 191 -9.14 7.77 -27.97
CA ASN A 191 -10.22 7.59 -27.01
C ASN A 191 -9.78 8.11 -25.64
N GLU A 192 -10.27 9.30 -25.28
CA GLU A 192 -9.86 10.02 -24.06
C GLU A 192 -10.49 9.45 -22.79
N ASP A 193 -11.59 8.70 -22.90
CA ASP A 193 -12.33 8.13 -21.76
C ASP A 193 -11.62 6.93 -21.15
N ILE A 194 -10.70 6.30 -21.90
CA ILE A 194 -9.89 5.17 -21.43
C ILE A 194 -8.94 5.59 -20.29
N TYR A 195 -8.59 6.88 -20.21
CA TYR A 195 -7.72 7.40 -19.17
C TYR A 195 -8.15 6.98 -17.77
N GLU A 196 -9.45 7.08 -17.47
CA GLU A 196 -9.99 6.78 -16.14
C GLU A 196 -9.89 5.29 -15.79
N VAL A 197 -9.99 4.41 -16.79
CA VAL A 197 -9.78 2.96 -16.61
C VAL A 197 -8.30 2.66 -16.39
N ALA A 198 -7.43 3.30 -17.17
CA ALA A 198 -5.99 3.15 -17.06
C ALA A 198 -5.44 3.70 -15.74
N ASP A 199 -6.04 4.75 -15.19
CA ASP A 199 -5.67 5.33 -13.90
C ASP A 199 -6.01 4.39 -12.73
N LYS A 200 -7.23 3.87 -12.68
CA LYS A 200 -7.68 2.93 -11.60
C LYS A 200 -6.96 1.59 -11.59
N THR A 201 -6.32 1.24 -12.70
CA THR A 201 -5.56 0.00 -12.89
C THR A 201 -4.05 0.20 -12.75
N TYR A 202 -3.61 1.44 -12.47
CA TYR A 202 -2.21 1.87 -12.38
C TYR A 202 -1.44 1.82 -13.71
N LEU A 203 -2.12 1.61 -14.83
CA LEU A 203 -1.48 1.58 -16.15
C LEU A 203 -0.86 2.91 -16.53
N ASN A 204 -1.53 4.03 -16.26
CA ASN A 204 -0.96 5.34 -16.59
C ASN A 204 0.34 5.59 -15.84
N ALA A 205 0.38 5.34 -14.52
CA ALA A 205 1.60 5.45 -13.72
C ALA A 205 2.71 4.53 -14.24
N SER A 206 2.38 3.29 -14.60
CA SER A 206 3.33 2.33 -15.17
C SER A 206 3.93 2.83 -16.49
N LEU A 207 3.10 3.30 -17.42
CA LEU A 207 3.54 3.84 -18.72
C LEU A 207 4.42 5.09 -18.58
N LEU A 208 4.08 5.97 -17.63
CA LEU A 208 4.85 7.18 -17.36
C LEU A 208 6.24 6.83 -16.80
N LEU A 209 6.31 5.95 -15.80
CA LEU A 209 7.57 5.47 -15.24
C LEU A 209 8.42 4.74 -16.28
N ASP A 210 7.83 3.83 -17.05
CA ASP A 210 8.52 3.09 -18.11
C ASP A 210 9.15 4.04 -19.13
N ARG A 211 8.44 5.09 -19.53
CA ARG A 211 8.98 6.11 -20.42
C ARG A 211 10.22 6.81 -19.84
N LEU A 212 10.22 7.16 -18.55
CA LEU A 212 11.34 7.85 -17.91
C LEU A 212 12.50 6.89 -17.61
N ALA A 213 12.21 5.68 -17.14
CA ALA A 213 13.20 4.66 -16.83
C ALA A 213 13.97 4.18 -18.07
N ARG A 214 13.31 4.07 -19.24
CA ARG A 214 13.97 3.69 -20.50
C ARG A 214 15.06 4.65 -20.94
N VAL A 215 14.95 5.92 -20.56
CA VAL A 215 15.90 6.98 -20.90
C VAL A 215 16.83 7.32 -19.74
N LEU A 216 16.92 6.45 -18.73
CA LEU A 216 17.80 6.59 -17.58
C LEU A 216 19.06 5.70 -17.76
N PRO A 217 20.17 6.22 -18.30
CA PRO A 217 21.40 5.46 -18.36
C PRO A 217 21.97 5.17 -16.96
N PRO A 218 22.74 4.09 -16.80
CA PRO A 218 23.54 3.88 -15.60
C PRO A 218 24.47 5.07 -15.36
N ASN A 219 24.60 5.50 -14.11
CA ASN A 219 25.51 6.57 -13.66
C ASN A 219 25.27 7.97 -14.28
N HIS A 220 24.11 8.23 -14.90
CA HIS A 220 23.77 9.53 -15.52
C HIS A 220 22.46 10.09 -15.01
N LEU A 221 22.45 11.34 -14.55
CA LEU A 221 21.20 11.99 -14.17
C LEU A 221 20.31 12.27 -15.39
N PRO A 222 18.99 12.06 -15.29
CA PRO A 222 18.05 12.35 -16.37
C PRO A 222 17.76 13.86 -16.40
N ILE A 223 18.72 14.65 -16.88
CA ILE A 223 18.58 16.11 -16.95
C ILE A 223 17.70 16.49 -18.13
N TYR A 224 16.46 16.88 -17.85
CA TYR A 224 15.55 17.43 -18.85
C TYR A 224 15.79 18.92 -19.06
N LYS A 225 15.61 19.40 -20.30
CA LYS A 225 15.58 20.85 -20.54
C LYS A 225 14.31 21.41 -19.91
N GLU A 226 14.41 22.59 -19.31
CA GLU A 226 13.23 23.29 -18.79
C GLU A 226 12.15 23.39 -19.87
N GLY A 227 10.92 23.00 -19.53
CA GLY A 227 9.80 22.98 -20.46
C GLY A 227 9.85 21.90 -21.54
N MET A 228 10.79 20.93 -21.51
CA MET A 228 10.92 19.86 -22.52
C MET A 228 9.60 19.11 -22.77
N PHE A 229 8.85 18.82 -21.70
CA PHE A 229 7.55 18.15 -21.78
C PHE A 229 6.35 19.11 -21.71
N GLY A 230 6.62 20.40 -21.50
CA GLY A 230 5.65 21.46 -21.23
C GLY A 230 5.92 22.13 -19.88
N MET A 231 5.14 23.18 -19.58
CA MET A 231 5.15 23.84 -18.28
C MET A 231 3.90 23.43 -17.51
N TYR A 232 4.05 23.08 -16.24
CA TYR A 232 2.92 22.81 -15.36
C TYR A 232 2.26 24.13 -14.94
N ASP A 233 0.93 24.18 -15.02
CA ASP A 233 0.13 25.29 -14.52
C ASP A 233 -0.67 24.81 -13.29
N PRO A 234 -0.24 25.18 -12.05
CA PRO A 234 -0.93 24.77 -10.83
C PRO A 234 -2.35 25.33 -10.71
N GLN A 235 -2.67 26.45 -11.39
CA GLN A 235 -4.00 27.05 -11.37
C GLN A 235 -4.95 26.40 -12.38
N SER A 236 -4.44 25.51 -13.24
CA SER A 236 -5.23 24.87 -14.27
C SER A 236 -6.17 23.82 -13.67
N ASP A 237 -7.47 24.02 -13.86
CA ASP A 237 -8.50 23.08 -13.43
C ASP A 237 -8.26 21.69 -14.09
N ARG A 238 -8.09 20.66 -13.26
CA ARG A 238 -7.90 19.27 -13.75
C ARG A 238 -9.19 18.67 -14.24
N THR A 239 -10.30 19.03 -13.62
CA THR A 239 -11.59 18.35 -13.79
C THR A 239 -12.19 18.62 -15.17
N SER A 240 -11.86 19.77 -15.77
CA SER A 240 -12.18 20.08 -17.16
C SER A 240 -11.21 19.50 -18.20
N LYS A 241 -10.08 18.91 -17.79
CA LYS A 241 -9.14 18.27 -18.72
C LYS A 241 -9.63 16.91 -19.16
N LYS A 242 -9.32 16.59 -20.41
CA LYS A 242 -9.55 15.26 -20.99
C LYS A 242 -8.34 14.35 -20.82
N GLY A 243 -8.51 13.06 -21.08
CA GLY A 243 -7.50 12.02 -20.81
C GLY A 243 -6.08 12.31 -21.30
N GLN A 244 -5.92 12.74 -22.56
CA GLN A 244 -4.58 13.07 -23.09
C GLN A 244 -3.95 14.27 -22.38
N ALA A 245 -4.75 15.30 -22.08
CA ALA A 245 -4.26 16.49 -21.39
C ALA A 245 -3.88 16.15 -19.93
N LYS A 246 -4.65 15.30 -19.25
CA LYS A 246 -4.31 14.77 -17.93
C LYS A 246 -3.00 13.98 -17.97
N PHE A 247 -2.87 13.03 -18.90
CA PHE A 247 -1.65 12.23 -19.05
C PHE A 247 -0.41 13.08 -19.35
N LYS A 248 -0.55 14.11 -20.19
CA LYS A 248 0.55 15.05 -20.47
C LYS A 248 0.92 15.87 -19.24
N GLU A 249 -0.06 16.34 -18.49
CA GLU A 249 0.19 17.04 -17.21
C GLU A 249 0.93 16.14 -16.22
N ASP A 250 0.53 14.86 -16.12
CA ASP A 250 1.17 13.88 -15.25
C ASP A 250 2.63 13.59 -15.66
N LEU A 251 2.91 13.56 -16.97
CA LEU A 251 4.28 13.43 -17.49
C LEU A 251 5.16 14.63 -17.08
N ILE A 252 4.64 15.86 -17.17
CA ILE A 252 5.38 17.06 -16.79
C ILE A 252 5.75 16.95 -15.31
N ILE A 253 4.75 16.75 -14.44
CA ILE A 253 4.93 16.63 -12.99
C ILE A 253 5.93 15.52 -12.65
N LEU A 254 5.73 14.32 -13.19
CA LEU A 254 6.58 13.18 -12.85
C LEU A 254 8.02 13.38 -13.35
N SER A 255 8.23 13.99 -14.52
CA SER A 255 9.57 14.18 -15.07
C SER A 255 10.45 15.10 -14.20
N GLU A 256 9.86 16.15 -13.63
CA GLU A 256 10.53 17.06 -12.70
C GLU A 256 10.92 16.29 -11.43
N PHE A 257 9.95 15.61 -10.81
CA PHE A 257 10.20 14.86 -9.57
C PHE A 257 11.17 13.68 -9.76
N PHE A 258 11.08 12.97 -10.88
CA PHE A 258 11.94 11.82 -11.19
C PHE A 258 13.42 12.21 -11.27
N THR A 259 13.72 13.41 -11.78
CA THR A 259 15.10 13.92 -11.85
C THR A 259 15.68 14.13 -10.44
N GLU A 260 14.91 14.76 -9.57
CA GLU A 260 15.31 15.00 -8.18
C GLU A 260 15.46 13.68 -7.41
N ALA A 261 14.50 12.77 -7.55
CA ALA A 261 14.53 11.48 -6.87
C ALA A 261 15.74 10.61 -7.30
N VAL A 262 16.07 10.60 -8.60
CA VAL A 262 17.28 9.91 -9.10
C VAL A 262 18.55 10.59 -8.62
N THR A 263 18.56 11.92 -8.54
CA THR A 263 19.70 12.70 -8.00
C THR A 263 19.96 12.35 -6.55
N LEU A 264 18.91 12.33 -5.71
CA LEU A 264 18.99 11.88 -4.32
C LEU A 264 19.47 10.43 -4.21
N ALA A 265 18.92 9.53 -5.03
CA ALA A 265 19.28 8.13 -5.02
C ALA A 265 20.77 7.90 -5.34
N ARG A 266 21.31 8.60 -6.34
CA ARG A 266 22.67 8.35 -6.86
C ARG A 266 23.76 9.20 -6.21
N LEU A 267 23.47 10.47 -5.91
CA LEU A 267 24.48 11.42 -5.46
C LEU A 267 24.48 11.65 -3.94
N VAL A 268 23.38 11.32 -3.26
CA VAL A 268 23.23 11.54 -1.81
C VAL A 268 22.98 10.19 -1.11
N PRO A 269 24.01 9.33 -1.00
CA PRO A 269 23.85 7.99 -0.43
C PRO A 269 23.49 7.99 1.06
N ASN A 270 23.84 9.04 1.79
CA ASN A 270 23.56 9.19 3.23
C ASN A 270 22.37 10.13 3.50
N TYR A 271 21.42 10.24 2.56
CA TYR A 271 20.23 11.05 2.77
C TYR A 271 19.45 10.50 3.99
N PRO A 272 19.12 11.34 4.99
CA PRO A 272 18.67 10.89 6.30
C PRO A 272 17.24 10.34 6.32
N VAL A 273 16.45 10.64 5.28
CA VAL A 273 15.04 10.26 5.19
C VAL A 273 14.81 9.47 3.92
N GLU A 274 14.46 8.19 4.03
CA GLU A 274 14.10 7.38 2.86
C GLU A 274 12.60 7.06 2.89
N ASP A 275 11.83 7.75 2.05
CA ASP A 275 10.44 7.40 1.78
C ASP A 275 10.34 6.22 0.78
N GLU A 276 9.15 5.63 0.68
CA GLU A 276 8.91 4.48 -0.20
C GLU A 276 9.11 4.79 -1.69
N PHE A 277 8.93 6.03 -2.13
CA PHE A 277 9.16 6.41 -3.53
C PHE A 277 10.67 6.42 -3.83
N ILE A 278 11.47 7.10 -3.00
CA ILE A 278 12.94 7.13 -3.13
C ILE A 278 13.51 5.72 -3.04
N ARG A 279 12.98 4.89 -2.14
CA ARG A 279 13.35 3.48 -2.05
C ARG A 279 13.06 2.73 -3.35
N GLY A 280 11.88 2.93 -3.94
CA GLY A 280 11.53 2.37 -5.24
C GLY A 280 12.48 2.82 -6.36
N ILE A 281 12.89 4.09 -6.37
CA ILE A 281 13.88 4.61 -7.33
C ILE A 281 15.26 3.95 -7.12
N ARG A 282 15.71 3.75 -5.87
CA ARG A 282 16.97 3.02 -5.59
C ARG A 282 16.91 1.56 -6.06
N GLU A 283 15.77 0.90 -5.88
CA GLU A 283 15.56 -0.47 -6.37
C GLU A 283 15.54 -0.52 -7.91
N LEU A 284 14.88 0.44 -8.57
CA LEU A 284 14.94 0.61 -10.02
C LEU A 284 16.38 0.81 -10.49
N ASP A 285 17.13 1.69 -9.83
CA ASP A 285 18.52 1.99 -10.18
C ASP A 285 19.44 0.76 -10.04
N THR A 286 19.21 -0.03 -8.99
CA THR A 286 20.02 -1.22 -8.69
C THR A 286 19.69 -2.39 -9.61
N THR A 287 18.40 -2.63 -9.88
CA THR A 287 17.92 -3.82 -10.60
C THR A 287 17.73 -3.59 -12.10
N GLY A 288 17.59 -2.32 -12.53
CA GLY A 288 17.18 -1.95 -13.89
C GLY A 288 15.72 -2.27 -14.20
N ASN A 289 14.94 -2.77 -13.23
CA ASN A 289 13.54 -3.13 -13.40
C ASN A 289 12.66 -2.22 -12.54
N ILE A 290 11.47 -1.87 -13.04
CA ILE A 290 10.51 -1.06 -12.28
C ILE A 290 9.81 -1.98 -11.27
N PRO A 291 10.01 -1.80 -9.96
CA PRO A 291 9.26 -2.56 -8.97
C PRO A 291 7.82 -2.05 -8.92
N PHE A 292 6.85 -2.95 -8.73
CA PHE A 292 5.44 -2.59 -8.79
C PHE A 292 5.03 -1.61 -7.67
N HIS A 293 5.68 -1.68 -6.51
CA HIS A 293 5.43 -0.71 -5.44
C HIS A 293 5.83 0.73 -5.82
N LEU A 294 6.82 0.92 -6.71
CA LEU A 294 7.15 2.24 -7.27
C LEU A 294 6.05 2.74 -8.23
N VAL A 295 5.41 1.84 -8.98
CA VAL A 295 4.24 2.19 -9.81
C VAL A 295 3.11 2.72 -8.93
N TYR A 296 2.82 2.03 -7.83
CA TYR A 296 1.82 2.48 -6.87
C TYR A 296 2.21 3.82 -6.21
N ALA A 297 3.45 3.94 -5.73
CA ALA A 297 3.95 5.19 -5.13
C ALA A 297 3.88 6.37 -6.12
N THR A 298 4.13 6.12 -7.41
CA THR A 298 4.00 7.14 -8.47
C THR A 298 2.56 7.58 -8.66
N GLN A 299 1.60 6.65 -8.64
CA GLN A 299 0.19 7.03 -8.69
C GLN A 299 -0.17 7.92 -7.49
N ILE A 300 0.22 7.52 -6.28
CA ILE A 300 -0.05 8.31 -5.07
C ILE A 300 0.58 9.71 -5.15
N LEU A 301 1.83 9.82 -5.60
CA LEU A 301 2.49 11.10 -5.80
C LEU A 301 1.69 12.02 -6.74
N LEU A 302 1.21 11.47 -7.86
CA LEU A 302 0.39 12.21 -8.83
C LEU A 302 -0.93 12.64 -8.18
N ASP A 303 -1.62 11.75 -7.48
CA ASP A 303 -2.89 12.06 -6.81
C ASP A 303 -2.76 13.19 -5.78
N VAL A 304 -1.71 13.11 -4.95
CA VAL A 304 -1.37 14.16 -3.98
C VAL A 304 -1.16 15.48 -4.69
N HIS A 305 -0.41 15.48 -5.78
CA HIS A 305 -0.16 16.67 -6.58
C HIS A 305 -1.45 17.23 -7.19
N HIS A 306 -2.38 16.38 -7.63
CA HIS A 306 -3.68 16.78 -8.17
C HIS A 306 -4.59 17.39 -7.11
N ILE A 307 -4.45 16.98 -5.84
CA ILE A 307 -5.23 17.51 -4.71
C ILE A 307 -4.69 18.87 -4.25
N ILE A 308 -3.38 18.99 -4.07
CA ILE A 308 -2.77 20.19 -3.46
C ILE A 308 -2.55 21.32 -4.47
N ARG A 309 -2.32 21.01 -5.75
CA ARG A 309 -2.15 21.98 -6.85
C ARG A 309 -1.19 23.13 -6.51
N ASP A 310 -1.69 24.36 -6.50
CA ASP A 310 -0.95 25.59 -6.24
C ASP A 310 -0.50 25.76 -4.77
N ARG A 311 -0.99 24.90 -3.87
CA ARG A 311 -0.58 24.89 -2.46
C ARG A 311 0.67 24.06 -2.19
N ALA A 312 1.28 23.48 -3.21
CA ALA A 312 2.52 22.71 -3.06
C ALA A 312 3.65 23.55 -2.44
N SER A 313 3.77 24.84 -2.79
CA SER A 313 4.77 25.75 -2.19
C SER A 313 4.60 25.89 -0.68
N ASN A 314 3.36 25.86 -0.18
CA ASN A 314 3.08 25.99 1.25
C ASN A 314 3.64 24.80 2.04
N ALA A 315 3.81 23.64 1.39
CA ALA A 315 4.38 22.46 2.05
C ALA A 315 5.87 22.67 2.35
N LEU A 316 6.64 23.23 1.41
CA LEU A 316 8.05 23.57 1.63
C LEU A 316 8.20 24.64 2.73
N ASP A 317 7.39 25.70 2.68
CA ASP A 317 7.40 26.73 3.71
C ASP A 317 7.10 26.16 5.10
N SER A 318 6.13 25.24 5.18
CA SER A 318 5.77 24.56 6.43
C SER A 318 6.90 23.66 6.94
N LEU A 319 7.55 22.92 6.03
CA LEU A 319 8.71 22.09 6.35
C LEU A 319 9.85 22.94 6.91
N LEU A 320 10.26 23.99 6.19
CA LEU A 320 11.34 24.88 6.63
C LEU A 320 11.01 25.55 7.97
N LYS A 321 9.77 26.00 8.16
CA LYS A 321 9.31 26.59 9.42
C LYS A 321 9.41 25.59 10.59
N HIS A 322 8.95 24.36 10.40
CA HIS A 322 9.00 23.33 11.45
C HIS A 322 10.44 22.92 11.75
N THR A 323 11.26 22.69 10.73
CA THR A 323 12.68 22.31 10.91
C THR A 323 13.47 23.42 11.61
N THR A 324 13.20 24.69 11.28
CA THR A 324 13.83 25.83 11.96
C THR A 324 13.40 25.91 13.42
N ALA A 325 12.11 25.75 13.72
CA ALA A 325 11.62 25.74 15.10
C ALA A 325 12.25 24.59 15.92
N MET A 326 12.40 23.40 15.32
CA MET A 326 13.08 22.28 15.96
C MET A 326 14.56 22.59 16.24
N ASP A 327 15.28 23.23 15.31
CA ASP A 327 16.68 23.65 15.52
C ASP A 327 16.81 24.66 16.66
N ASP A 328 15.90 25.65 16.72
CA ASP A 328 15.88 26.68 17.77
C ASP A 328 15.59 26.09 19.16
N GLU A 329 14.58 25.22 19.26
CA GLU A 329 14.23 24.53 20.51
C GLU A 329 15.36 23.62 20.99
N LEU A 330 15.96 22.86 20.07
CA LEU A 330 17.07 21.97 20.37
C LEU A 330 18.33 22.75 20.79
N SER A 331 18.59 23.89 20.15
CA SER A 331 19.65 24.82 20.54
C SER A 331 19.47 25.31 21.97
N SER A 332 18.26 25.80 22.28
CA SER A 332 17.91 26.29 23.60
C SER A 332 18.04 25.21 24.67
N HIS A 333 17.62 23.98 24.36
CA HIS A 333 17.76 22.83 25.25
C HIS A 333 19.23 22.48 25.49
N ILE A 334 20.06 22.42 24.45
CA ILE A 334 21.50 22.15 24.57
C ILE A 334 22.16 23.21 25.45
N GLU A 335 21.93 24.50 25.20
CA GLU A 335 22.48 25.61 25.99
C GLU A 335 22.08 25.54 27.47
N PHE A 336 20.81 25.21 27.76
CA PHE A 336 20.34 25.03 29.13
C PHE A 336 21.06 23.89 29.86
N HIS A 337 21.34 22.79 29.15
CA HIS A 337 21.96 21.60 29.70
C HIS A 337 23.48 21.68 29.84
N GLU A 338 24.18 22.61 29.16
CA GLU A 338 25.64 22.73 29.21
C GLU A 338 26.21 22.85 30.63
N ASN A 339 25.45 23.44 31.55
CA ASN A 339 25.86 23.66 32.93
C ASN A 339 25.19 22.73 33.95
N LEU A 340 24.33 21.80 33.51
CA LEU A 340 23.58 20.90 34.39
C LEU A 340 24.27 19.53 34.49
N LYS A 341 24.55 19.10 35.72
CA LYS A 341 24.98 17.72 36.00
C LYS A 341 23.77 16.89 36.42
N ILE A 342 23.26 16.07 35.49
CA ILE A 342 22.15 15.15 35.74
C ILE A 342 22.74 13.73 35.82
N GLU A 343 22.67 13.09 36.99
CA GLU A 343 23.29 11.76 37.23
C GLU A 343 22.82 10.68 36.26
N ASN A 344 21.57 10.75 35.80
CA ASN A 344 20.97 9.77 34.90
C ASN A 344 21.00 10.18 33.41
N TRP A 345 21.72 11.24 33.04
CA TRP A 345 21.85 11.71 31.66
C TRP A 345 23.26 11.41 31.11
N PRO A 346 23.46 10.31 30.37
CA PRO A 346 24.76 9.96 29.84
C PRO A 346 25.19 10.87 28.70
N ALA A 347 26.50 11.06 28.54
CA ALA A 347 27.10 11.88 27.47
C ALA A 347 26.75 11.38 26.04
N SER A 348 26.33 10.12 25.89
CA SER A 348 25.83 9.59 24.62
C SER A 348 24.55 10.29 24.16
N ASN A 349 23.67 10.67 25.09
CA ASN A 349 22.41 11.33 24.74
C ASN A 349 22.68 12.76 24.26
N GLU A 350 23.60 13.47 24.92
CA GLU A 350 24.05 14.79 24.50
C GLU A 350 24.67 14.77 23.10
N ARG A 351 25.47 13.72 22.81
CA ARG A 351 26.02 13.52 21.46
C ARG A 351 24.92 13.30 20.43
N ALA A 352 23.94 12.45 20.72
CA ALA A 352 22.81 12.18 19.82
C ALA A 352 21.99 13.44 19.52
N LEU A 353 21.76 14.31 20.52
CA LEU A 353 21.09 15.60 20.31
C LEU A 353 21.90 16.52 19.38
N ARG A 354 23.22 16.59 19.55
CA ARG A 354 24.10 17.40 18.69
C ARG A 354 24.19 16.86 17.27
N GLU A 355 24.23 15.54 17.10
CA GLU A 355 24.20 14.88 15.79
C GLU A 355 22.85 15.12 15.08
N PHE A 356 21.73 15.03 15.81
CA PHE A 356 20.42 15.35 15.28
C PHE A 356 20.32 16.83 14.85
N LYS A 357 20.83 17.75 15.67
CA LYS A 357 20.92 19.18 15.33
C LYS A 357 21.69 19.41 14.03
N GLN A 358 22.89 18.82 13.90
CA GLN A 358 23.69 18.93 12.68
C GLN A 358 22.94 18.41 11.45
N SER A 359 22.13 17.36 11.63
CA SER A 359 21.32 16.80 10.55
C SER A 359 20.19 17.74 10.11
N LEU A 360 19.52 18.40 11.06
CA LEU A 360 18.51 19.44 10.76
C LEU A 360 19.14 20.63 10.01
N GLN A 361 20.30 21.10 10.45
CA GLN A 361 21.00 22.24 9.84
C GLN A 361 21.54 21.92 8.45
N TRP A 362 21.99 20.68 8.22
CA TRP A 362 22.38 20.22 6.90
C TRP A 362 21.17 20.16 5.95
N PHE A 363 20.02 19.66 6.44
CA PHE A 363 18.80 19.57 5.65
C PHE A 363 18.25 20.96 5.24
N THR A 364 18.32 21.97 6.11
CA THR A 364 17.85 23.34 5.79
C THR A 364 18.75 24.09 4.81
N GLN A 365 19.98 23.62 4.56
CA GLN A 365 20.94 24.27 3.66
C GLN A 365 20.83 23.81 2.20
N ASP A 366 19.87 22.94 1.88
CA ASP A 366 19.71 22.28 0.58
C ASP A 366 20.96 21.44 0.20
N PRO A 367 21.00 20.16 0.63
CA PRO A 367 22.22 19.36 0.78
C PRO A 367 23.04 19.02 -0.48
#